data_AF-A0A1B6FLQ7-F1
#
_entry.id   AF-A0A1B6FLQ7-F1
#
_cell.length_a   1.000
_cell.length_b   1.000
_cell.length_c   1.000
_cell.angle_alpha   90.00
_cell.angle_beta   90.00
_cell.angle_gamma   90.00
#
_symmetry.space_group_name_H-M   'P 1'
#
loop_
_entity.id
_entity.type
_entity.pdbx_description
1 polymer ?
#
loop_
_entity_poly.entity_id
_entity_poly.type
_entity_poly.pdbx_seq_one_letter_code
_entity_poly.pdbx_strand_id
1 'polypeptide(L)'
;MASALVTFFAVFMVSAYGDGVDSAHMQCDLDHQCPDGYFCYEESHYCTRCLDCGSYKRKASWRSCPKTPTDCGTCVTGFEEEILHEGLTRDMCIPSIPN
;
A
#
# COMPACT_ATOMS: atom_id res chain seq x y z
N MET A 1 -18.32 42.87 -49.72
CA MET A 1 -18.31 41.50 -49.17
C MET A 1 -17.28 41.53 -48.03
N ALA A 2 -17.61 42.00 -46.82
CA ALA A 2 -18.15 41.22 -45.68
C ALA A 2 -17.42 39.87 -45.52
N SER A 3 -16.80 39.46 -44.42
CA SER A 3 -16.77 39.92 -43.02
C SER A 3 -15.50 39.40 -42.36
N ALA A 4 -14.99 40.12 -41.36
CA ALA A 4 -14.11 39.57 -40.34
C ALA A 4 -14.81 38.42 -39.58
N LEU A 5 -14.04 37.46 -39.06
CA LEU A 5 -14.24 36.69 -37.82
C LEU A 5 -13.31 35.46 -37.91
N VAL A 6 -12.09 35.54 -37.39
CA VAL A 6 -11.73 35.29 -35.98
C VAL A 6 -11.50 33.80 -35.72
N THR A 7 -10.35 33.55 -35.07
CA THR A 7 -9.98 32.39 -34.24
C THR A 7 -9.63 31.07 -34.93
N PHE A 8 -8.35 30.69 -34.91
CA PHE A 8 -7.74 29.90 -33.83
C PHE A 8 -8.40 28.51 -33.68
N PHE A 9 -8.16 27.62 -34.64
CA PHE A 9 -8.20 26.18 -34.35
C PHE A 9 -6.79 25.74 -33.95
N ALA A 10 -6.35 26.23 -32.78
CA ALA A 10 -5.37 25.50 -31.99
C ALA A 10 -6.08 24.23 -31.53
N VAL A 11 -5.91 23.16 -32.29
CA VAL A 11 -6.34 21.83 -31.88
C VAL A 11 -5.52 21.51 -30.63
N PHE A 12 -6.19 21.63 -29.49
CA PHE A 12 -5.67 21.28 -28.18
C PHE A 12 -5.19 19.82 -28.23
N MET A 13 -3.88 19.63 -28.38
CA MET A 13 -3.19 18.41 -27.97
C MET A 13 -3.31 18.36 -26.44
N VAL A 14 -4.43 17.86 -25.94
CA VAL A 14 -4.53 17.40 -24.56
C VAL A 14 -3.71 16.12 -24.51
N SER A 15 -2.41 16.27 -24.26
CA SER A 15 -1.62 15.17 -23.72
C SER A 15 -2.25 14.85 -22.37
N ALA A 16 -3.04 13.77 -22.31
CA ALA A 16 -3.40 13.11 -21.08
C ALA A 16 -2.08 12.63 -20.47
N TYR A 17 -1.43 13.50 -19.69
CA TYR A 17 -0.45 13.05 -18.73
C TYR A 17 -1.24 12.15 -17.79
N GLY A 18 -0.88 10.87 -17.74
CA GLY A 18 -1.45 9.96 -16.76
C GLY A 18 -1.09 10.50 -15.39
N ASP A 19 -2.05 11.15 -14.74
CA ASP A 19 -2.02 11.40 -13.31
C ASP A 19 -1.73 10.05 -12.65
N GLY A 20 -0.72 10.03 -11.77
CA GLY A 20 -0.36 8.86 -11.00
C GLY A 20 -1.63 8.29 -10.38
N VAL A 21 -1.97 7.07 -10.77
CA VAL A 21 -3.13 6.37 -10.20
C VAL A 21 -2.83 6.25 -8.72
N ASP A 22 -3.52 7.02 -7.88
CA ASP A 22 -3.58 6.76 -6.45
C ASP A 22 -4.20 5.37 -6.32
N SER A 23 -3.35 4.34 -6.22
CA SER A 23 -3.78 2.94 -6.33
C SER A 23 -4.83 2.60 -5.26
N ALA A 24 -4.90 3.38 -4.18
CA ALA A 24 -5.93 3.32 -3.14
C ALA A 24 -7.38 3.53 -3.67
N HIS A 25 -7.54 4.07 -4.88
CA HIS A 25 -8.85 4.27 -5.53
C HIS A 25 -9.10 3.30 -6.69
N MET A 26 -8.18 2.37 -6.94
CA MET A 26 -8.36 1.35 -7.98
C MET A 26 -9.22 0.21 -7.44
N GLN A 27 -10.35 -0.04 -8.12
CA GLN A 27 -11.19 -1.21 -7.83
C GLN A 27 -10.52 -2.49 -8.33
N CYS A 28 -10.73 -3.58 -7.60
CA CYS A 28 -10.17 -4.88 -7.90
C CYS A 28 -11.08 -6.01 -7.41
N ASP A 29 -10.94 -7.18 -8.05
CA ASP A 29 -11.48 -8.44 -7.56
C ASP A 29 -10.39 -9.39 -7.05
N LEU A 30 -9.15 -9.24 -7.56
CA LEU A 30 -8.04 -10.16 -7.32
C LEU A 30 -6.72 -9.38 -7.15
N ASP A 31 -5.82 -9.90 -6.30
CA ASP A 31 -4.54 -9.25 -5.95
C ASP A 31 -3.68 -8.87 -7.17
N HIS A 32 -3.67 -9.69 -8.23
CA HIS A 32 -2.87 -9.44 -9.44
C HIS A 32 -3.37 -8.29 -10.32
N GLN A 33 -4.57 -7.76 -10.04
CA GLN A 33 -5.10 -6.57 -10.71
C GLN A 33 -4.52 -5.29 -10.10
N CYS A 34 -3.96 -5.39 -8.90
CA CYS A 34 -3.31 -4.28 -8.22
C CYS A 34 -1.85 -4.14 -8.66
N PRO A 35 -1.31 -2.91 -8.64
CA PRO A 35 0.11 -2.68 -8.91
C PRO A 35 1.00 -3.31 -7.84
N ASP A 36 2.29 -3.46 -8.16
CA ASP A 36 3.27 -4.00 -7.22
C ASP A 36 3.29 -3.23 -5.90
N GLY A 37 3.32 -3.98 -4.78
CA GLY A 37 3.23 -3.40 -3.44
C GLY A 37 1.79 -3.09 -2.98
N TYR A 38 0.78 -3.54 -3.73
CA TYR A 38 -0.63 -3.47 -3.35
C TYR A 38 -1.29 -4.85 -3.47
N PHE A 39 -2.37 -5.05 -2.73
CA PHE A 39 -3.23 -6.23 -2.79
C PHE A 39 -4.70 -5.81 -2.81
N CYS A 40 -5.58 -6.70 -3.23
CA CYS A 40 -7.00 -6.42 -3.25
C CYS A 40 -7.62 -6.68 -1.88
N TYR A 41 -8.17 -5.64 -1.25
CA TYR A 41 -8.84 -5.78 0.02
C TYR A 41 -10.29 -6.23 -0.20
N GLU A 42 -10.60 -7.48 0.15
CA GLU A 42 -11.87 -8.14 -0.19
C GLU A 42 -13.12 -7.41 0.34
N GLU A 43 -13.02 -6.69 1.47
CA GLU A 43 -14.18 -5.99 2.03
C GLU A 43 -14.51 -4.68 1.29
N SER A 44 -13.49 -3.98 0.79
CA SER A 44 -13.68 -2.71 0.09
C SER A 44 -13.66 -2.86 -1.43
N HIS A 45 -13.12 -3.96 -1.95
CA HIS A 45 -12.81 -4.16 -3.36
C HIS A 45 -11.87 -3.09 -3.93
N TYR A 46 -10.98 -2.54 -3.10
CA TYR A 46 -9.97 -1.57 -3.52
C TYR A 46 -8.55 -2.07 -3.26
N CYS A 47 -7.63 -1.69 -4.15
CA CYS A 47 -6.22 -1.97 -3.99
C CYS A 47 -5.63 -1.22 -2.79
N THR A 48 -5.19 -1.97 -1.79
CA THR A 48 -4.62 -1.45 -0.55
C THR A 48 -3.13 -1.76 -0.51
N ARG A 49 -2.32 -0.86 0.04
CA ARG A 49 -0.86 -1.06 0.11
C ARG A 49 -0.52 -2.23 1.03
N CYS A 50 0.46 -3.05 0.63
CA CYS A 50 1.04 -4.05 1.51
C CYS A 50 1.58 -3.41 2.80
N LEU A 51 1.52 -4.14 3.89
CA LEU A 51 2.01 -3.69 5.19
C LEU A 51 3.54 -3.54 5.18
N ASP A 52 4.04 -2.42 5.70
CA ASP A 52 5.48 -2.27 5.95
C ASP A 52 5.84 -2.88 7.31
N CYS A 53 6.51 -4.04 7.30
CA CYS A 53 6.95 -4.73 8.51
C CYS A 53 7.90 -3.88 9.38
N GLY A 54 8.65 -2.95 8.78
CA GLY A 54 9.56 -2.06 9.50
C GLY A 54 8.84 -1.16 10.50
N SER A 55 7.62 -0.74 10.16
CA SER A 55 6.75 0.05 11.04
C SER A 55 6.37 -0.68 12.33
N TYR A 56 6.43 -2.02 12.34
CA TYR A 56 6.12 -2.88 13.50
C TYR A 56 7.35 -3.45 14.18
N LYS A 57 8.56 -3.01 13.79
CA LYS A 57 9.84 -3.57 14.26
C LYS A 57 9.98 -5.06 13.99
N ARG A 58 9.40 -5.52 12.88
CA ARG A 58 9.48 -6.89 12.38
C ARG A 58 10.31 -6.98 11.12
N LYS A 59 10.94 -8.13 10.90
CA LYS A 59 11.66 -8.43 9.67
C LYS A 59 10.67 -8.69 8.53
N ALA A 60 11.10 -8.48 7.29
CA ALA A 60 10.35 -8.96 6.14
C ALA A 60 10.24 -10.50 6.22
N SER A 61 9.07 -11.04 5.83
CA SER A 61 8.87 -12.48 5.71
C SER A 61 9.09 -12.94 4.26
N TRP A 62 8.84 -14.23 4.00
CA TRP A 62 8.82 -14.79 2.66
C TRP A 62 7.60 -14.32 1.83
N ARG A 63 6.59 -13.71 2.46
CA ARG A 63 5.45 -13.16 1.75
C ARG A 63 5.85 -11.87 1.04
N SER A 64 5.55 -11.79 -0.26
CA SER A 64 5.81 -10.61 -1.08
C SER A 64 4.96 -9.40 -0.65
N CYS A 65 3.75 -9.65 -0.16
CA CYS A 65 2.80 -8.63 0.28
C CYS A 65 2.14 -9.04 1.60
N PRO A 66 2.78 -8.74 2.75
CA PRO A 66 2.16 -9.00 4.06
C PRO A 66 0.92 -8.11 4.21
N LYS A 67 -0.20 -8.70 4.68
CA LYS A 67 -1.46 -7.99 4.90
C LYS A 67 -1.61 -7.60 6.37
N THR A 68 -1.05 -8.40 7.28
CA THR A 68 -1.06 -8.15 8.73
C THR A 68 0.36 -8.13 9.32
N PRO A 69 0.55 -7.57 10.53
CA PRO A 69 1.84 -7.66 11.24
C PRO A 69 2.29 -9.09 11.52
N THR A 70 1.35 -10.04 11.64
CA THR A 70 1.66 -11.47 11.81
C THR A 70 2.10 -12.17 10.53
N ASP A 71 1.83 -11.59 9.36
CA ASP A 71 2.39 -12.06 8.09
C ASP A 71 3.88 -11.70 7.94
N CYS A 72 4.37 -10.76 8.75
CA CYS A 72 5.78 -10.39 8.81
C CYS A 72 6.61 -11.46 9.53
N GLY A 73 7.93 -11.33 9.43
CA GLY A 73 8.87 -12.22 10.11
C GLY A 73 8.99 -11.92 11.59
N THR A 74 10.02 -12.52 12.20
CA THR A 74 10.38 -12.28 13.60
C THR A 74 10.77 -10.83 13.86
N CYS A 75 10.78 -10.42 15.13
CA CYS A 75 11.24 -9.10 15.54
C CYS A 75 12.68 -8.82 15.09
N VAL A 76 12.96 -7.54 14.80
CA VAL A 76 14.33 -7.07 14.54
C VAL A 76 15.18 -7.17 15.81
N THR A 77 16.50 -7.19 15.66
CA THR A 77 17.43 -7.34 16.79
C THR A 77 17.20 -6.24 17.84
N GLY A 78 17.14 -6.63 19.12
CA GLY A 78 16.85 -5.72 20.24
C GLY A 78 15.36 -5.51 20.51
N PHE A 79 14.49 -6.24 19.79
CA PHE A 79 13.05 -6.26 20.02
C PHE A 79 12.55 -7.70 20.18
N GLU A 80 11.48 -7.88 20.97
CA GLU A 80 10.85 -9.17 21.24
C GLU A 80 9.33 -9.10 21.11
N GLU A 81 8.72 -10.28 20.96
CA GLU A 81 7.27 -10.43 20.93
C GLU A 81 6.73 -10.37 22.36
N GLU A 82 5.79 -9.46 22.61
CA GLU A 82 5.05 -9.42 23.87
C GLU A 82 3.85 -10.37 23.78
N ILE A 83 3.82 -11.41 24.63
CA ILE A 83 2.65 -12.28 24.78
C ILE A 83 1.72 -11.64 25.81
N LEU A 84 0.55 -11.19 25.35
CA LEU A 84 -0.49 -10.63 26.19
C LEU A 84 -1.18 -11.74 27.00
N HIS A 85 -1.91 -11.34 28.06
CA HIS A 85 -2.54 -12.26 29.02
C HIS A 85 -3.50 -13.28 28.38
N GLU A 86 -3.98 -13.01 27.17
CA GLU A 86 -4.88 -13.88 26.39
C GLU A 86 -4.14 -14.82 25.41
N GLY A 87 -2.82 -14.89 25.48
CA GLY A 87 -1.99 -15.67 24.55
C GLY A 87 -1.84 -15.01 23.17
N LEU A 88 -2.38 -13.81 22.97
CA LEU A 88 -2.21 -13.01 21.77
C LEU A 88 -0.86 -12.30 21.81
N THR A 89 -0.14 -12.34 20.70
CA THR A 89 1.07 -11.52 20.54
C THR A 89 0.69 -10.10 20.11
N ARG A 90 1.35 -9.10 20.67
CA ARG A 90 1.22 -7.72 20.18
C ARG A 90 1.72 -7.61 18.73
N ASP A 91 1.00 -6.82 17.93
CA ASP A 91 1.38 -6.52 16.54
C ASP A 91 2.76 -5.85 16.43
N MET A 92 3.04 -4.94 17.36
CA MET A 92 4.31 -4.23 17.46
C MET A 92 5.26 -4.97 18.40
N CYS A 93 6.49 -5.22 17.95
CA CYS A 93 7.52 -5.73 18.84
C CYS A 93 7.98 -4.67 19.83
N ILE A 94 8.26 -5.08 21.07
CA ILE A 94 8.70 -4.19 22.15
C ILE A 94 10.22 -4.29 22.33
N PRO A 95 10.91 -3.26 22.85
CA PRO A 95 12.32 -3.36 23.15
C PRO A 95 12.59 -4.49 24.13
N SER A 96 13.55 -5.37 23.80
CA SER A 96 13.99 -6.42 24.71
C SER A 96 14.70 -5.77 25.90
N ILE A 97 14.20 -6.00 27.11
CA ILE A 97 14.85 -5.46 28.32
C ILE A 97 16.19 -6.19 28.49
N PRO A 98 17.34 -5.47 28.48
CA PRO A 98 18.61 -6.11 28.75
C PRO A 98 18.60 -6.61 30.19
N ASN A 99 18.86 -7.91 30.38
CA ASN A 99 19.10 -8.52 31.68
C ASN A 99 20.50 -8.13 32.18
#